data_AF-A0A4R9JZ62-F1
#
_entry.id   AF-A0A4R9JZ62-F1
#
_cell.length_a   1.000
_cell.length_b   1.000
_cell.length_c   1.000
_cell.angle_alpha   90.00
_cell.angle_beta   90.00
_cell.angle_gamma   90.00
#
_symmetry.space_group_name_H-M   'P 1'
#
loop_
_entity.id
_entity.type
_entity.pdbx_description
1 polymer ?
#
loop_
_entity_poly.entity_id
_entity_poly.type
_entity_poly.pdbx_seq_one_letter_code
_entity_poly.pdbx_strand_id
1 'polypeptide(L)'
;MKDEYQLIDSGDFSKLEMVGGYKLIRSSPSSAYSKETPKEWNDADAKYVKNETGSGSWNFIKKIPESFVINFADLKFKIKLTPFGHIGIFPEQKTNWDRIRELGKTGDGFEVLNLFAYSGGSTLACLDAGMHVCHVDASKGMVDWARENAALSGLADKPVRWIVDDVMKFIRREIKRNKKYQGIILDPPSFGRGSKGEVWKIEENLPELMDALMELCDHSPKFVILSCHSQGYSPLTLERILSSRMKTKGVYHTDELFIPETSGKKYPSGFCSFFQRKV
;
A
#
# COMPACT_ATOMS: atom_id res chain seq x y z
N MET A 1 1.19 13.48 -15.41
CA MET A 1 0.08 14.38 -14.97
C MET A 1 0.53 15.13 -13.71
N LYS A 2 -0.07 16.26 -13.32
CA LYS A 2 0.30 16.91 -12.05
C LYS A 2 -0.30 16.13 -10.89
N ASP A 3 0.51 15.83 -9.87
CA ASP A 3 0.02 15.17 -8.65
C ASP A 3 -0.94 16.09 -7.88
N GLU A 4 -2.08 15.53 -7.48
CA GLU A 4 -3.16 16.21 -6.75
C GLU A 4 -3.27 15.75 -5.28
N TYR A 5 -2.28 14.99 -4.81
CA TYR A 5 -2.03 14.73 -3.39
C TYR A 5 -0.76 15.45 -2.95
N GLN A 6 -0.81 16.16 -1.83
CA GLN A 6 0.35 16.74 -1.16
C GLN A 6 0.18 16.65 0.35
N LEU A 7 1.27 16.34 1.05
CA LEU A 7 1.31 16.52 2.50
C LEU A 7 1.81 17.94 2.77
N ILE A 8 0.99 18.75 3.44
CA ILE A 8 1.31 20.16 3.70
C ILE A 8 2.29 20.25 4.87
N ASP A 9 1.89 19.65 6.00
CA ASP A 9 2.56 19.75 7.29
C ASP A 9 2.14 18.57 8.19
N SER A 10 2.96 18.24 9.18
CA SER A 10 2.60 17.29 10.23
C SER A 10 3.08 17.77 11.59
N GLY A 11 2.37 17.40 12.65
CA GLY A 11 2.70 17.80 14.00
C GLY A 11 1.51 17.67 14.95
N ASP A 12 1.80 17.68 16.25
CA ASP A 12 0.84 17.50 17.34
C ASP A 12 -0.09 16.30 17.12
N PHE A 13 0.52 15.16 16.80
CA PHE A 13 -0.15 13.87 16.53
C PHE A 13 -1.16 13.90 15.37
N SER A 14 -1.01 14.84 14.44
CA SER A 14 -1.87 15.02 13.28
C SER A 14 -1.06 15.30 12.02
N LYS A 15 -1.72 15.19 10.87
CA LYS A 15 -1.18 15.61 9.57
C LYS A 15 -2.22 16.39 8.77
N LEU A 16 -1.76 17.37 8.01
CA LEU A 16 -2.55 18.22 7.12
C LEU A 16 -2.21 17.89 5.67
N GLU A 17 -3.19 17.43 4.91
CA GLU A 17 -3.02 16.92 3.55
C GLU A 17 -3.89 17.71 2.57
N MET A 18 -3.35 18.09 1.42
CA MET A 18 -4.13 18.56 0.27
C MET A 18 -4.46 17.36 -0.62
N VAL A 19 -5.74 17.08 -0.83
CA VAL A 19 -6.21 15.92 -1.62
C VAL A 19 -7.30 16.37 -2.58
N GLY A 20 -6.98 16.45 -3.88
CA GLY A 20 -7.94 16.84 -4.92
C GLY A 20 -8.56 18.22 -4.70
N GLY A 21 -7.79 19.16 -4.12
CA GLY A 21 -8.25 20.51 -3.80
C GLY A 21 -8.89 20.67 -2.41
N TYR A 22 -8.94 19.62 -1.60
CA TYR A 22 -9.45 19.68 -0.23
C TYR A 22 -8.34 19.53 0.81
N LYS A 23 -8.30 20.43 1.79
CA LYS A 23 -7.40 20.35 2.95
C LYS A 23 -8.01 19.44 4.03
N LEU A 24 -7.36 18.31 4.31
CA LEU A 24 -7.84 17.29 5.24
C LEU A 24 -6.89 17.17 6.42
N ILE A 25 -7.43 17.20 7.63
CA ILE A 25 -6.69 16.87 8.86
C ILE A 25 -6.97 15.43 9.24
N ARG A 26 -5.93 14.62 9.40
CA ARG A 26 -6.02 13.24 9.89
C ARG A 26 -5.09 13.00 11.08
N SER A 27 -5.42 11.98 11.87
CA SER A 27 -4.56 11.55 12.98
C SER A 27 -3.24 10.97 12.44
N SER A 28 -2.15 11.26 13.15
CA SER A 28 -0.81 10.77 12.88
C SER A 28 -0.07 10.54 14.20
N PRO A 29 -0.18 9.35 14.81
CA PRO A 29 0.43 9.08 16.12
C PRO A 29 1.96 9.24 16.16
N SER A 30 2.64 9.11 15.02
CA SER A 30 4.09 9.30 14.89
C SER A 30 4.53 10.77 14.89
N SER A 31 3.60 11.72 14.67
CA SER A 31 3.89 13.14 14.58
C SER A 31 3.97 13.83 15.95
N ALA A 32 4.76 13.29 16.86
CA ALA A 32 4.96 13.79 18.23
C ALA A 32 5.93 14.99 18.29
N TYR A 33 5.76 15.93 17.39
CA TYR A 33 6.59 17.14 17.22
C TYR A 33 5.71 18.32 16.79
N SER A 34 6.21 19.54 16.90
CA SER A 34 5.45 20.75 16.59
C SER A 34 5.17 20.89 15.09
N LYS A 35 4.04 21.50 14.75
CA LYS A 35 3.69 21.92 13.39
C LYS A 35 4.64 23.02 12.90
N GLU A 36 5.09 22.92 11.65
CA GLU A 36 5.95 23.96 11.04
C GLU A 36 5.12 25.14 10.52
N THR A 37 3.88 24.88 10.10
CA THR A 37 2.99 25.89 9.50
C THR A 37 1.64 26.02 10.22
N PRO A 38 1.58 26.33 11.54
CA PRO A 38 0.32 26.30 12.31
C PRO A 38 -0.85 27.08 11.71
N LYS A 39 -0.58 28.16 10.96
CA LYS A 39 -1.61 28.98 10.31
C LYS A 39 -2.35 28.25 9.18
N GLU A 40 -1.68 27.36 8.46
CA GLU A 40 -2.26 26.56 7.35
C GLU A 40 -3.27 25.51 7.84
N TRP A 41 -3.36 25.27 9.15
CA TRP A 41 -4.29 24.30 9.73
C TRP A 41 -5.67 24.91 10.00
N ASN A 42 -5.76 26.24 10.05
CA ASN A 42 -6.99 26.95 10.38
C ASN A 42 -8.03 26.93 9.25
N ASP A 43 -7.61 26.66 8.01
CA ASP A 43 -8.47 26.63 6.82
C ASP A 43 -8.69 25.21 6.28
N ALA A 44 -8.54 24.18 7.13
CA ALA A 44 -8.88 22.81 6.77
C ALA A 44 -10.36 22.68 6.38
N ASP A 45 -10.65 21.84 5.39
CA ASP A 45 -11.99 21.61 4.86
C ASP A 45 -12.70 20.47 5.59
N ALA A 46 -11.95 19.50 6.12
CA ALA A 46 -12.47 18.45 6.98
C ALA A 46 -11.41 17.93 7.95
N LYS A 47 -11.86 17.45 9.11
CA LYS A 47 -11.02 16.81 10.12
C LYS A 47 -11.58 15.45 10.51
N TYR A 48 -10.75 14.42 10.43
CA TYR A 48 -11.09 13.11 10.97
C TYR A 48 -10.85 13.08 12.49
N VAL A 49 -11.85 12.62 13.23
CA VAL A 49 -11.80 12.43 14.68
C VAL A 49 -11.99 10.95 14.97
N LYS A 50 -10.99 10.35 15.62
CA LYS A 50 -11.02 8.94 16.01
C LYS A 50 -11.75 8.80 17.35
N ASN A 51 -12.64 7.81 17.44
CA ASN A 51 -13.32 7.42 18.66
C ASN A 51 -12.51 6.34 19.40
N GLU A 52 -12.80 6.14 20.69
CA GLU A 52 -12.11 5.15 21.54
C GLU A 52 -12.21 3.71 21.00
N THR A 53 -13.24 3.41 20.22
CA THR A 53 -13.49 2.08 19.64
C THR A 53 -12.72 1.79 18.34
N GLY A 54 -11.86 2.71 17.89
CA GLY A 54 -11.04 2.53 16.69
C GLY A 54 -11.69 3.01 15.38
N SER A 55 -13.01 3.16 15.35
CA SER A 55 -13.76 3.89 14.31
C SER A 55 -13.67 5.41 14.52
N GLY A 56 -14.25 6.21 13.64
CA GLY A 56 -14.31 7.66 13.82
C GLY A 56 -15.32 8.33 12.90
N SER A 57 -15.30 9.65 12.90
CA SER A 57 -16.15 10.49 12.05
C SER A 57 -15.36 11.63 11.42
N TRP A 58 -15.88 12.12 10.30
CA TRP A 58 -15.36 13.31 9.65
C TRP A 58 -16.20 14.52 10.06
N ASN A 59 -15.53 15.54 10.59
CA ASN A 59 -16.10 16.85 10.83
C ASN A 59 -15.85 17.70 9.58
N PHE A 60 -16.92 17.98 8.82
CA PHE A 60 -16.85 18.73 7.57
C PHE A 60 -17.07 20.22 7.81
N ILE A 61 -16.13 21.04 7.34
CA ILE A 61 -16.21 22.51 7.33
C ILE A 61 -16.71 22.98 5.96
N LYS A 62 -16.24 22.35 4.87
CA LYS A 62 -16.78 22.51 3.52
C LYS A 62 -17.51 21.25 3.06
N LYS A 63 -18.43 21.42 2.11
CA LYS A 63 -19.08 20.30 1.42
C LYS A 63 -18.06 19.60 0.52
N ILE A 64 -17.75 18.35 0.84
CA ILE A 64 -16.91 17.46 0.03
C ILE A 64 -17.83 16.40 -0.60
N PRO A 65 -17.67 16.07 -1.90
CA PRO A 65 -18.44 15.00 -2.53
C PRO A 65 -18.18 13.65 -1.86
N GLU A 66 -19.12 12.71 -1.98
CA GLU A 66 -18.99 11.38 -1.37
C GLU A 66 -17.71 10.65 -1.84
N SER A 67 -17.36 10.82 -3.11
CA SER A 67 -16.08 10.44 -3.67
C SER A 67 -15.68 11.37 -4.80
N PHE A 68 -14.39 11.48 -5.06
CA PHE A 68 -13.81 12.24 -6.17
C PHE A 68 -12.58 11.52 -6.71
N VAL A 69 -12.06 11.94 -7.86
CA VAL A 69 -10.89 11.32 -8.50
C VAL A 69 -9.71 12.28 -8.39
N ILE A 70 -8.53 11.74 -8.11
CA ILE A 70 -7.27 12.50 -8.16
C ILE A 70 -6.28 11.82 -9.10
N ASN A 71 -5.39 12.62 -9.69
CA ASN A 71 -4.18 12.15 -10.34
C ASN A 71 -3.06 12.06 -9.30
N PHE A 72 -2.37 10.93 -9.25
CA PHE A 72 -1.20 10.77 -8.39
C PHE A 72 -0.26 9.72 -8.98
N ALA A 73 1.03 10.04 -9.07
CA ALA A 73 2.06 9.17 -9.64
C ALA A 73 1.64 8.64 -11.03
N ASP A 74 1.19 9.52 -11.93
CA ASP A 74 0.72 9.19 -13.28
C ASP A 74 -0.46 8.20 -13.39
N LEU A 75 -1.10 7.88 -12.26
CA LEU A 75 -2.30 7.05 -12.17
C LEU A 75 -3.50 7.87 -11.68
N LYS A 76 -4.70 7.32 -11.79
CA LYS A 76 -5.94 7.92 -11.28
C LYS A 76 -6.54 7.09 -10.17
N PHE A 77 -6.87 7.75 -9.05
CA PHE A 77 -7.42 7.12 -7.86
C PHE A 77 -8.73 7.75 -7.47
N LYS A 78 -9.75 6.92 -7.22
CA LYS A 78 -10.95 7.31 -6.48
C LYS A 78 -10.58 7.51 -5.01
N ILE A 79 -10.93 8.68 -4.50
CA ILE A 79 -10.82 9.08 -3.10
C ILE A 79 -12.20 9.04 -2.46
N LYS A 80 -12.29 8.45 -1.27
CA LYS A 80 -13.49 8.46 -0.43
C LYS A 80 -13.08 8.56 1.02
N LEU A 81 -13.65 9.53 1.74
CA LEU A 81 -13.38 9.73 3.16
C LEU A 81 -14.12 8.67 3.98
N THR A 82 -13.42 7.61 4.36
CA THR A 82 -14.05 6.46 5.04
C THR A 82 -14.27 6.73 6.54
N PRO A 83 -15.19 6.02 7.20
CA PRO A 83 -15.37 6.06 8.66
C PRO A 83 -14.15 5.61 9.48
N PHE A 84 -13.10 5.08 8.84
CA PHE A 84 -11.86 4.63 9.47
C PHE A 84 -10.69 5.61 9.28
N GLY A 85 -10.92 6.74 8.60
CA GLY A 85 -9.91 7.78 8.35
C GLY A 85 -8.99 7.47 7.16
N HIS A 86 -9.09 6.30 6.55
CA HIS A 86 -8.43 6.02 5.27
C HIS A 86 -9.16 6.73 4.13
N ILE A 87 -8.41 7.13 3.11
CA ILE A 87 -8.93 7.90 1.98
C ILE A 87 -8.88 7.12 0.64
N GLY A 88 -8.36 5.90 0.65
CA GLY A 88 -8.25 5.04 -0.55
C GLY A 88 -6.88 5.01 -1.21
N ILE A 89 -5.87 5.73 -0.68
CA ILE A 89 -4.48 5.70 -1.17
C ILE A 89 -3.47 5.79 -0.02
N PHE A 90 -2.27 5.25 -0.26
CA PHE A 90 -1.08 5.37 0.60
C PHE A 90 0.06 6.01 -0.23
N PRO A 91 0.17 7.35 -0.23
CA PRO A 91 1.09 8.09 -1.11
C PRO A 91 2.57 7.78 -0.92
N GLU A 92 2.96 7.34 0.28
CA GLU A 92 4.31 6.85 0.59
C GLU A 92 4.72 5.64 -0.25
N GLN A 93 3.76 4.86 -0.76
CA GLN A 93 4.01 3.70 -1.62
C GLN A 93 4.46 4.11 -3.03
N LYS A 94 4.41 5.41 -3.37
CA LYS A 94 4.93 5.92 -4.65
C LYS A 94 6.37 5.47 -4.90
N THR A 95 7.22 5.44 -3.88
CA THR A 95 8.60 4.93 -3.99
C THR A 95 8.64 3.48 -4.49
N ASN A 96 7.72 2.63 -4.02
CA ASN A 96 7.62 1.24 -4.48
C ASN A 96 7.02 1.14 -5.88
N TRP A 97 6.07 2.01 -6.23
CA TRP A 97 5.51 2.07 -7.59
C TRP A 97 6.56 2.50 -8.62
N ASP A 98 7.40 3.47 -8.27
CA ASP A 98 8.51 3.91 -9.12
C ASP A 98 9.50 2.74 -9.35
N ARG A 99 9.80 1.94 -8.33
CA ARG A 99 10.61 0.71 -8.48
C ARG A 99 9.97 -0.34 -9.39
N ILE A 100 8.66 -0.53 -9.27
CA ILE A 100 7.89 -1.45 -10.14
C ILE A 100 8.00 -1.00 -11.61
N ARG A 101 7.89 0.31 -11.88
CA ARG A 101 8.06 0.84 -13.23
C ARG A 101 9.47 0.61 -13.77
N GLU A 102 10.50 0.82 -12.95
CA GLU A 102 11.88 0.52 -13.36
C GLU A 102 12.07 -0.97 -13.65
N LEU A 103 11.47 -1.87 -12.87
CA LEU A 103 11.47 -3.31 -13.17
C LEU A 103 10.83 -3.63 -14.51
N GLY A 104 9.68 -3.00 -14.84
CA GLY A 104 8.98 -3.22 -16.09
C GLY A 104 9.83 -2.90 -17.33
N LYS A 105 10.76 -1.95 -17.23
CA LYS A 105 11.72 -1.65 -18.33
C LYS A 105 12.68 -2.82 -18.63
N THR A 106 12.91 -3.70 -17.66
CA THR A 106 13.86 -4.82 -17.78
C THR A 106 13.20 -6.14 -18.15
N GLY A 107 11.86 -6.19 -18.13
CA GLY A 107 11.12 -7.41 -18.44
C GLY A 107 9.62 -7.15 -18.50
N ASP A 108 9.04 -7.46 -19.65
CA ASP A 108 7.60 -7.40 -19.87
C ASP A 108 6.91 -8.71 -19.43
N GLY A 109 5.65 -8.62 -19.03
CA GLY A 109 4.82 -9.81 -18.73
C GLY A 109 5.20 -10.60 -17.47
N PHE A 110 5.80 -9.97 -16.45
CA PHE A 110 6.01 -10.67 -15.17
C PHE A 110 4.69 -11.11 -14.54
N GLU A 111 4.62 -12.36 -14.09
CA GLU A 111 3.50 -12.86 -13.29
C GLU A 111 3.69 -12.42 -11.83
N VAL A 112 2.93 -11.43 -11.38
CA VAL A 112 3.07 -10.79 -10.06
C VAL A 112 1.90 -11.14 -9.15
N LEU A 113 2.22 -11.54 -7.91
CA LEU A 113 1.24 -11.72 -6.85
C LEU A 113 1.25 -10.51 -5.92
N ASN A 114 0.13 -9.78 -5.83
CA ASN A 114 -0.06 -8.65 -4.90
C ASN A 114 -1.03 -9.05 -3.78
N LEU A 115 -0.55 -9.05 -2.55
CA LEU A 115 -1.25 -9.52 -1.35
C LEU A 115 -1.55 -8.38 -0.40
N PHE A 116 -2.71 -8.46 0.27
CA PHE A 116 -3.26 -7.35 1.07
C PHE A 116 -3.37 -6.09 0.21
N ALA A 117 -3.85 -6.30 -1.02
CA ALA A 117 -3.65 -5.37 -2.12
C ALA A 117 -4.50 -4.09 -2.03
N TYR A 118 -5.43 -4.02 -1.09
CA TYR A 118 -6.24 -2.83 -0.78
C TYR A 118 -6.92 -2.25 -2.04
N SER A 119 -6.90 -0.93 -2.20
CA SER A 119 -7.45 -0.21 -3.37
C SER A 119 -6.57 -0.31 -4.63
N GLY A 120 -5.54 -1.17 -4.61
CA GLY A 120 -4.83 -1.61 -5.81
C GLY A 120 -3.67 -0.74 -6.29
N GLY A 121 -3.15 0.23 -5.53
CA GLY A 121 -2.06 1.10 -5.99
C GLY A 121 -0.87 0.37 -6.63
N SER A 122 -0.35 -0.66 -5.95
CA SER A 122 0.73 -1.49 -6.51
C SER A 122 0.28 -2.36 -7.69
N THR A 123 -0.99 -2.80 -7.72
CA THR A 123 -1.56 -3.49 -8.89
C THR A 123 -1.56 -2.58 -10.11
N LEU A 124 -1.99 -1.31 -9.96
CA LEU A 124 -1.99 -0.35 -11.07
C LEU A 124 -0.59 -0.07 -11.57
N ALA A 125 0.37 0.13 -10.66
CA ALA A 125 1.77 0.33 -11.03
C ALA A 125 2.35 -0.85 -11.82
N CYS A 126 2.00 -2.09 -11.43
CA CYS A 126 2.40 -3.29 -12.18
C CYS A 126 1.76 -3.35 -13.57
N LEU A 127 0.45 -3.07 -13.69
CA LEU A 127 -0.26 -3.11 -14.98
C LEU A 127 0.22 -2.02 -15.95
N ASP A 128 0.53 -0.83 -15.42
CA ASP A 128 1.16 0.28 -16.15
C ASP A 128 2.56 -0.11 -16.65
N ALA A 129 3.30 -0.89 -15.86
CA ALA A 129 4.61 -1.44 -16.19
C ALA A 129 4.57 -2.69 -17.11
N GLY A 130 3.41 -3.10 -17.63
CA GLY A 130 3.27 -4.25 -18.55
C GLY A 130 3.17 -5.62 -17.87
N MET A 131 3.07 -5.67 -16.54
CA MET A 131 3.05 -6.94 -15.80
C MET A 131 1.64 -7.55 -15.73
N HIS A 132 1.58 -8.86 -15.51
CA HIS A 132 0.35 -9.60 -15.22
C HIS A 132 0.17 -9.70 -13.70
N VAL A 133 -1.02 -9.39 -13.19
CA VAL A 133 -1.20 -9.27 -11.73
C VAL A 133 -2.28 -10.20 -11.20
N CYS A 134 -1.97 -10.97 -10.16
CA CYS A 134 -2.98 -11.55 -9.29
C CYS A 134 -3.14 -10.64 -8.06
N HIS A 135 -4.25 -9.90 -8.02
CA HIS A 135 -4.62 -9.02 -6.91
C HIS A 135 -5.44 -9.80 -5.88
N VAL A 136 -5.00 -9.81 -4.62
CA VAL A 136 -5.65 -10.55 -3.53
C VAL A 136 -5.90 -9.63 -2.34
N ASP A 137 -7.17 -9.51 -1.95
CA ASP A 137 -7.58 -8.86 -0.71
C ASP A 137 -8.79 -9.61 -0.12
N ALA A 138 -8.94 -9.58 1.20
CA ALA A 138 -10.07 -10.24 1.87
C ALA A 138 -11.37 -9.44 1.75
N SER A 139 -11.28 -8.13 1.51
CA SER A 139 -12.42 -7.22 1.43
C SER A 139 -12.93 -7.06 0.00
N LYS A 140 -14.14 -7.57 -0.26
CA LYS A 140 -14.83 -7.36 -1.55
C LYS A 140 -14.88 -5.89 -1.94
N GLY A 141 -15.18 -5.01 -0.99
CA GLY A 141 -15.26 -3.57 -1.23
C GLY A 141 -13.93 -2.96 -1.67
N MET A 142 -12.80 -3.44 -1.16
CA MET A 142 -11.48 -2.98 -1.59
C MET A 142 -11.10 -3.50 -2.97
N VAL A 143 -11.41 -4.77 -3.27
CA VAL A 143 -11.18 -5.33 -4.61
C VAL A 143 -12.04 -4.61 -5.66
N ASP A 144 -13.29 -4.27 -5.34
CA ASP A 144 -14.14 -3.48 -6.25
C ASP A 144 -13.59 -2.06 -6.42
N TRP A 145 -13.11 -1.42 -5.36
CA TRP A 145 -12.45 -0.11 -5.45
C TRP A 145 -11.17 -0.18 -6.31
N ALA A 146 -10.38 -1.26 -6.18
CA ALA A 146 -9.20 -1.47 -7.02
C ALA A 146 -9.56 -1.63 -8.51
N ARG A 147 -10.66 -2.33 -8.83
CA ARG A 147 -11.18 -2.40 -10.20
C ARG A 147 -11.60 -1.04 -10.74
N GLU A 148 -12.29 -0.23 -9.93
CA GLU A 148 -12.65 1.14 -10.30
C GLU A 148 -11.40 1.98 -10.57
N ASN A 149 -10.37 1.89 -9.73
CA ASN A 149 -9.11 2.61 -9.94
C ASN A 149 -8.38 2.14 -11.22
N ALA A 150 -8.44 0.84 -11.55
CA ALA A 150 -7.91 0.32 -12.81
C ALA A 150 -8.64 0.91 -14.01
N ALA A 151 -9.97 0.97 -13.97
CA ALA A 151 -10.75 1.62 -15.02
C ALA A 151 -10.46 3.11 -15.14
N LEU A 152 -10.40 3.84 -14.02
CA LEU A 152 -10.06 5.27 -14.00
C LEU A 152 -8.68 5.53 -14.61
N SER A 153 -7.72 4.63 -14.37
CA SER A 153 -6.35 4.73 -14.90
C SER A 153 -6.21 4.22 -16.34
N GLY A 154 -7.28 3.81 -17.02
CA GLY A 154 -7.21 3.26 -18.38
C GLY A 154 -6.57 1.86 -18.46
N LEU A 155 -6.58 1.12 -17.35
CA LEU A 155 -5.95 -0.20 -17.19
C LEU A 155 -6.99 -1.33 -17.07
N ALA A 156 -8.26 -1.08 -17.40
CA ALA A 156 -9.34 -2.06 -17.27
C ALA A 156 -9.11 -3.34 -18.09
N ASP A 157 -8.54 -3.21 -19.29
CA ASP A 157 -8.30 -4.32 -20.22
C ASP A 157 -6.96 -5.02 -20.00
N LYS A 158 -6.18 -4.59 -19.00
CA LYS A 158 -4.88 -5.17 -18.68
C LYS A 158 -5.04 -6.51 -17.94
N PRO A 159 -4.07 -7.43 -18.03
CA PRO A 159 -4.17 -8.78 -17.47
C PRO A 159 -4.09 -8.77 -15.93
N VAL A 160 -5.25 -8.77 -15.29
CA VAL A 160 -5.39 -8.86 -13.83
C VAL A 160 -6.42 -9.90 -13.39
N ARG A 161 -6.03 -10.76 -12.45
CA ARG A 161 -6.93 -11.65 -11.74
C ARG A 161 -7.28 -11.07 -10.39
N TRP A 162 -8.55 -10.73 -10.20
CA TRP A 162 -9.08 -10.14 -8.99
C TRP A 162 -9.63 -11.20 -8.04
N ILE A 163 -9.04 -11.34 -6.86
CA ILE A 163 -9.39 -12.37 -5.87
C ILE A 163 -9.88 -11.72 -4.58
N VAL A 164 -11.07 -12.14 -4.14
CA VAL A 164 -11.61 -11.84 -2.81
C VAL A 164 -11.45 -13.07 -1.93
N ASP A 165 -10.40 -13.13 -1.12
CA ASP A 165 -10.17 -14.26 -0.21
C ASP A 165 -9.17 -13.94 0.91
N ASP A 166 -9.13 -14.80 1.93
CA ASP A 166 -8.01 -14.85 2.87
C ASP A 166 -6.70 -15.20 2.14
N VAL A 167 -5.65 -14.43 2.44
CA VAL A 167 -4.35 -14.53 1.76
C VAL A 167 -3.72 -15.91 1.94
N MET A 168 -3.72 -16.44 3.16
CA MET A 168 -3.08 -17.73 3.45
C MET A 168 -3.83 -18.90 2.79
N LYS A 169 -5.16 -18.90 2.86
CA LYS A 169 -6.00 -19.89 2.15
C LYS A 169 -5.80 -19.83 0.65
N PHE A 170 -5.71 -18.62 0.09
CA PHE A 170 -5.44 -18.44 -1.33
C PHE A 170 -4.09 -19.03 -1.74
N ILE A 171 -3.01 -18.70 -1.03
CA ILE A 171 -1.66 -19.20 -1.32
C ILE A 171 -1.63 -20.73 -1.28
N ARG A 172 -2.19 -21.35 -0.24
CA ARG A 172 -2.24 -22.82 -0.13
C ARG A 172 -2.94 -23.49 -1.31
N ARG A 173 -3.95 -22.85 -1.91
CA ARG A 173 -4.61 -23.37 -3.11
C ARG A 173 -3.77 -23.17 -4.38
N GLU A 174 -3.05 -22.07 -4.49
CA GLU A 174 -2.15 -21.82 -5.62
C GLU A 174 -0.96 -22.78 -5.61
N ILE A 175 -0.42 -23.11 -4.43
CA ILE A 175 0.58 -24.17 -4.23
C ILE A 175 0.03 -25.51 -4.75
N LYS A 176 -1.17 -25.91 -4.33
CA LYS A 176 -1.83 -27.15 -4.81
C LYS A 176 -2.06 -27.17 -6.32
N ARG A 177 -2.25 -26.01 -6.94
CA ARG A 177 -2.42 -25.84 -8.39
C ARG A 177 -1.10 -25.73 -9.14
N ASN A 178 0.03 -25.80 -8.44
CA ASN A 178 1.37 -25.56 -8.97
C ASN A 178 1.48 -24.25 -9.77
N LYS A 179 0.79 -23.19 -9.31
CA LYS A 179 0.90 -21.86 -9.90
C LYS A 179 2.21 -21.22 -9.47
N LYS A 180 2.81 -20.46 -10.37
CA LYS A 180 4.11 -19.82 -10.17
C LYS A 180 3.99 -18.32 -10.41
N TYR A 181 4.65 -17.55 -9.55
CA TYR A 181 4.75 -16.11 -9.63
C TYR A 181 6.23 -15.72 -9.65
N GLN A 182 6.56 -14.73 -10.47
CA GLN A 182 7.90 -14.19 -10.61
C GLN A 182 8.12 -12.99 -9.69
N GLY A 183 7.07 -12.24 -9.38
CA GLY A 183 7.09 -11.11 -8.47
C GLY A 183 6.13 -11.28 -7.30
N ILE A 184 6.51 -10.81 -6.12
CA ILE A 184 5.64 -10.81 -4.93
C ILE A 184 5.61 -9.40 -4.36
N ILE A 185 4.42 -8.90 -4.05
CA ILE A 185 4.18 -7.64 -3.33
C ILE A 185 3.30 -7.98 -2.14
N LEU A 186 3.70 -7.53 -0.95
CA LEU A 186 3.03 -7.85 0.29
C LEU A 186 3.05 -6.64 1.24
N ASP A 187 1.84 -6.22 1.65
CA ASP A 187 1.62 -5.10 2.57
C ASP A 187 0.71 -5.50 3.76
N PRO A 188 1.16 -6.42 4.63
CA PRO A 188 0.33 -7.02 5.65
C PRO A 188 -0.02 -5.97 6.72
N PRO A 189 -1.30 -5.87 7.13
CA PRO A 189 -1.68 -5.02 8.23
C PRO A 189 -1.18 -5.60 9.56
N SER A 190 -1.07 -4.79 10.62
CA SER A 190 -0.75 -5.29 11.96
C SER A 190 -1.79 -6.31 12.46
N PHE A 191 -3.07 -5.99 12.20
CA PHE A 191 -4.21 -6.83 12.51
C PHE A 191 -5.21 -6.79 11.35
N GLY A 192 -5.84 -7.91 11.04
CA GLY A 192 -6.82 -8.00 9.97
C GLY A 192 -7.80 -9.14 10.18
N ARG A 193 -8.77 -9.22 9.27
CA ARG A 193 -9.67 -10.37 9.17
C ARG A 193 -9.74 -10.88 7.73
N GLY A 194 -9.71 -12.19 7.58
CA GLY A 194 -9.95 -12.87 6.31
C GLY A 194 -11.42 -12.78 5.88
N SER A 195 -11.69 -13.21 4.64
CA SER A 195 -13.00 -13.10 4.01
C SER A 195 -14.12 -13.87 4.75
N LYS A 196 -13.77 -14.85 5.59
CA LYS A 196 -14.70 -15.63 6.42
C LYS A 196 -14.46 -15.44 7.92
N GLY A 197 -13.79 -14.36 8.31
CA GLY A 197 -13.54 -13.99 9.71
C GLY A 197 -12.28 -14.61 10.33
N GLU A 198 -11.40 -15.20 9.52
CA GLU A 198 -10.07 -15.63 9.97
C GLU A 198 -9.32 -14.47 10.61
N VAL A 199 -8.63 -14.69 11.72
CA VAL A 199 -7.87 -13.63 12.39
C VAL A 199 -6.47 -13.57 11.81
N TRP A 200 -6.04 -12.37 11.41
CA TRP A 200 -4.67 -12.08 11.02
C TRP A 200 -4.01 -11.18 12.07
N LYS A 201 -2.82 -11.55 12.50
CA LYS A 201 -1.89 -10.75 13.30
C LYS A 201 -0.49 -10.92 12.74
N ILE A 202 0.15 -9.81 12.37
CA ILE A 202 1.45 -9.85 11.72
C ILE A 202 2.51 -10.59 12.56
N GLU A 203 2.50 -10.40 13.88
CA GLU A 203 3.45 -10.99 14.83
C GLU A 203 3.32 -12.52 14.93
N GLU A 204 2.11 -13.05 14.72
CA GLU A 204 1.83 -14.49 14.81
C GLU A 204 1.91 -15.19 13.45
N ASN A 205 1.47 -14.51 12.38
CA ASN A 205 1.18 -15.16 11.10
C ASN A 205 2.20 -14.87 9.99
N LEU A 206 2.99 -13.79 10.11
CA LEU A 206 3.96 -13.43 9.06
C LEU A 206 4.98 -14.53 8.77
N PRO A 207 5.57 -15.24 9.76
CA PRO A 207 6.52 -16.32 9.47
C PRO A 207 5.93 -17.42 8.58
N GLU A 208 4.73 -17.91 8.93
CA GLU A 208 4.03 -18.95 8.17
C GLU A 208 3.68 -18.49 6.75
N LEU A 209 3.21 -17.24 6.63
CA LEU A 209 2.90 -16.65 5.33
C LEU A 209 4.14 -16.58 4.43
N MET A 210 5.27 -16.13 4.99
CA MET A 210 6.52 -16.03 4.25
C MET A 210 7.04 -17.40 3.80
N ASP A 211 6.91 -18.43 4.63
CA ASP A 211 7.33 -19.79 4.28
C ASP A 211 6.49 -20.35 3.12
N ALA A 212 5.16 -20.18 3.18
CA ALA A 212 4.26 -20.61 2.10
C ALA A 212 4.47 -19.81 0.80
N LEU A 213 4.77 -18.51 0.89
CA LEU A 213 5.13 -17.69 -0.28
C LEU A 213 6.39 -18.19 -0.97
N MET A 214 7.40 -18.58 -0.19
CA MET A 214 8.64 -19.10 -0.73
C MET A 214 8.46 -20.50 -1.32
N GLU A 215 7.61 -21.35 -0.75
CA GLU A 215 7.20 -22.60 -1.39
C GLU A 215 6.53 -22.34 -2.76
N LEU A 216 5.60 -21.39 -2.81
CA LEU A 216 4.86 -21.02 -4.02
C LEU A 216 5.79 -20.59 -5.16
N CYS A 217 6.82 -19.79 -4.87
CA CYS A 217 7.78 -19.28 -5.86
C CYS A 217 9.08 -20.09 -5.96
N ASP A 218 9.13 -21.30 -5.38
CA ASP A 218 10.34 -22.14 -5.32
C ASP A 218 11.58 -21.37 -4.82
N HIS A 219 11.37 -20.51 -3.82
CA HIS A 219 12.37 -19.69 -3.14
C HIS A 219 13.23 -18.81 -4.06
N SER A 220 12.79 -18.57 -5.30
CA SER A 220 13.57 -17.91 -6.34
C SER A 220 12.80 -16.82 -7.09
N PRO A 221 12.00 -15.96 -6.42
CA PRO A 221 11.30 -14.88 -7.10
C PRO A 221 12.30 -13.93 -7.76
N LYS A 222 11.91 -13.31 -8.88
CA LYS A 222 12.72 -12.26 -9.52
C LYS A 222 12.78 -11.00 -8.64
N PHE A 223 11.68 -10.69 -7.96
CA PHE A 223 11.64 -9.61 -6.99
C PHE A 223 10.60 -9.85 -5.88
N VAL A 224 10.82 -9.23 -4.72
CA VAL A 224 9.84 -9.15 -3.63
C VAL A 224 9.81 -7.74 -3.06
N ILE A 225 8.61 -7.17 -2.90
CA ILE A 225 8.36 -5.95 -2.12
C ILE A 225 7.63 -6.36 -0.85
N LEU A 226 8.25 -6.11 0.30
CA LEU A 226 7.64 -6.25 1.62
C LEU A 226 7.56 -4.86 2.24
N SER A 227 6.35 -4.30 2.34
CA SER A 227 6.10 -3.08 3.10
C SER A 227 5.46 -3.40 4.46
N CYS A 228 5.69 -2.53 5.44
CA CYS A 228 5.11 -2.69 6.77
C CYS A 228 4.90 -1.34 7.43
N HIS A 229 3.70 -1.15 8.00
CA HIS A 229 3.32 0.04 8.77
C HIS A 229 3.16 -0.25 10.27
N SER A 230 3.49 -1.48 10.70
CA SER A 230 3.35 -1.94 12.09
C SER A 230 4.51 -1.48 12.95
N GLN A 231 4.22 -1.13 14.21
CA GLN A 231 5.26 -0.84 15.21
C GLN A 231 6.13 -2.08 15.47
N GLY A 232 7.39 -1.86 15.87
CA GLY A 232 8.35 -2.93 16.17
C GLY A 232 9.07 -3.50 14.95
N TYR A 233 8.71 -3.09 13.73
CA TYR A 233 9.45 -3.41 12.51
C TYR A 233 10.40 -2.26 12.14
N SER A 234 11.43 -2.61 11.38
CA SER A 234 12.43 -1.67 10.84
C SER A 234 12.85 -2.15 9.45
N PRO A 235 13.51 -1.30 8.63
CA PRO A 235 14.02 -1.73 7.34
C PRO A 235 14.95 -2.95 7.45
N LEU A 236 15.83 -2.97 8.47
CA LEU A 236 16.71 -4.10 8.74
C LEU A 236 15.94 -5.38 9.11
N THR A 237 14.88 -5.26 9.92
CA THR A 237 14.01 -6.40 10.28
C THR A 237 13.38 -7.00 9.03
N LEU A 238 12.85 -6.17 8.13
CA LEU A 238 12.23 -6.62 6.88
C LEU A 238 13.25 -7.31 5.96
N GLU A 239 14.46 -6.75 5.85
CA GLU A 239 15.55 -7.38 5.10
C GLU A 239 15.88 -8.77 5.64
N ARG A 240 16.04 -8.89 6.96
CA ARG A 240 16.37 -10.16 7.61
C ARG A 240 15.29 -11.21 7.37
N ILE A 241 14.01 -10.83 7.43
CA ILE A 241 12.87 -11.72 7.13
C ILE A 241 12.95 -12.27 5.70
N LEU A 242 13.27 -11.42 4.71
CA LEU A 242 13.42 -11.85 3.32
C LEU A 242 14.68 -12.71 3.14
N SER A 243 15.83 -12.20 3.59
CA SER A 243 17.14 -12.84 3.39
C SER A 243 17.27 -14.22 4.02
N SER A 244 16.51 -14.50 5.08
CA SER A 244 16.54 -15.80 5.74
C SER A 244 15.80 -16.90 4.96
N ARG A 245 15.08 -16.56 3.88
CA ARG A 245 14.23 -17.51 3.13
C ARG A 245 14.52 -17.60 1.63
N MET A 246 15.20 -16.60 1.07
CA MET A 246 15.62 -16.61 -0.33
C MET A 246 16.74 -17.63 -0.56
N LYS A 247 16.62 -18.48 -1.60
CA LYS A 247 17.72 -19.37 -2.02
C LYS A 247 18.65 -18.72 -3.05
N THR A 248 18.24 -17.61 -3.65
CA THR A 248 18.98 -16.91 -4.70
C THR A 248 19.69 -15.67 -4.16
N LYS A 249 20.87 -15.37 -4.71
CA LYS A 249 21.55 -14.10 -4.45
C LYS A 249 20.81 -12.95 -5.13
N GLY A 250 20.79 -11.80 -4.47
CA GLY A 250 20.14 -10.60 -4.99
C GLY A 250 20.69 -9.35 -4.30
N VAL A 251 20.06 -8.23 -4.61
CA VAL A 251 20.27 -6.95 -3.94
C VAL A 251 19.04 -6.65 -3.10
N TYR A 252 19.26 -6.15 -1.88
CA TYR A 252 18.21 -5.66 -1.01
C TYR A 252 18.30 -4.13 -0.97
N HIS A 253 17.18 -3.48 -1.24
CA HIS A 253 17.00 -2.05 -1.07
C HIS A 253 16.01 -1.85 0.07
N THR A 254 16.48 -1.31 1.18
CA THR A 254 15.71 -1.19 2.42
C THR A 254 15.62 0.27 2.82
N ASP A 255 14.40 0.73 3.07
CA ASP A 255 14.13 2.14 3.32
C ASP A 255 13.07 2.33 4.39
N GLU A 256 13.17 3.45 5.10
CA GLU A 256 12.02 4.07 5.72
C GLU A 256 11.22 4.81 4.62
N LEU A 257 9.95 4.46 4.49
CA LEU A 257 9.05 5.17 3.58
C LEU A 257 8.68 6.50 4.21
N PHE A 258 8.69 7.55 3.40
CA PHE A 258 8.30 8.89 3.84
C PHE A 258 7.52 9.63 2.76
N ILE A 259 6.77 10.64 3.19
CA ILE A 259 6.12 11.60 2.31
C ILE A 259 6.82 12.96 2.50
N PRO A 260 7.32 13.60 1.42
CA PRO A 260 7.87 14.94 1.53
C PRO A 260 6.75 15.95 1.85
N GLU A 261 6.99 16.80 2.83
CA GLU A 261 6.07 17.87 3.20
C GLU A 261 6.37 19.14 2.40
N THR A 262 5.34 19.92 2.06
CA THR A 262 5.55 21.26 1.47
C THR A 262 6.21 22.23 2.45
N SER A 263 6.12 21.96 3.76
CA SER A 263 6.86 22.66 4.82
C SER A 263 8.40 22.48 4.73
N GLY A 264 8.87 21.51 3.93
CA GLY A 264 10.29 21.16 3.78
C GLY A 264 10.77 20.03 4.68
N LYS A 265 9.89 19.43 5.50
CA LYS A 265 10.20 18.24 6.32
C LYS A 265 9.87 16.94 5.61
N LYS A 266 10.23 15.82 6.23
CA LYS A 266 9.84 14.47 5.81
C LYS A 266 8.93 13.85 6.85
N TYR A 267 7.81 13.33 6.40
CA TYR A 267 6.88 12.61 7.25
C TYR A 267 7.12 11.10 7.17
N PRO A 268 7.49 10.42 8.27
CA PRO A 268 7.71 8.97 8.28
C PRO A 268 6.37 8.22 8.15
N SER A 269 6.30 7.27 7.23
CA SER A 269 5.07 6.52 6.92
C SER A 269 5.34 5.04 6.60
N GLY A 270 6.12 4.37 7.46
CA GLY A 270 6.34 2.92 7.38
C GLY A 270 7.70 2.54 6.80
N PHE A 271 7.85 1.26 6.45
CA PHE A 271 9.11 0.65 6.07
C PHE A 271 8.94 -0.22 4.83
N CYS A 272 10.03 -0.42 4.09
CA CYS A 272 10.05 -1.33 2.96
C CYS A 272 11.37 -2.10 2.88
N SER A 273 11.30 -3.37 2.47
CA SER A 273 12.42 -4.10 1.90
C SER A 273 12.06 -4.58 0.50
N PHE A 274 12.87 -4.19 -0.47
CA PHE A 274 12.78 -4.59 -1.86
C PHE A 274 13.94 -5.51 -2.20
N PHE A 275 13.65 -6.77 -2.49
CA PHE A 275 14.61 -7.74 -3.01
C PHE A 275 14.52 -7.78 -4.53
N GLN A 276 15.66 -7.73 -5.21
CA GLN A 276 15.78 -8.01 -6.64
C GLN A 276 16.86 -9.06 -6.88
N ARG A 277 16.50 -10.14 -7.57
CA ARG A 277 17.42 -11.22 -7.91
C ARG A 277 18.47 -10.72 -8.89
N LYS A 278 19.74 -11.08 -8.67
CA LYS A 278 20.80 -10.85 -9.67
C LYS A 278 20.56 -11.79 -10.85
N VAL A 279 20.64 -11.26 -12.07
CA VAL A 279 20.62 -12.04 -13.31
C VAL A 279 21.91 -12.82 -13.44
#